data_AF-A0A7S2VKU2-F1
#
_entry.id   AF-A0A7S2VKU2-F1
#
_cell.length_a   1.000
_cell.length_b   1.000
_cell.length_c   1.000
_cell.angle_alpha   90.00
_cell.angle_beta   90.00
_cell.angle_gamma   90.00
#
_symmetry.space_group_name_H-M   'P 1'
#
loop_
_entity.id
_entity.type
_entity.pdbx_description
1 polymer ?
#
loop_
_entity_poly.entity_id
_entity_poly.type
_entity_poly.pdbx_seq_one_letter_code
_entity_poly.pdbx_strand_id
1 'polypeptide(L)'
;DLQQRLSDVTPPEEAADLDATRAGRGRLRVDVSTKRLFDAGGDDEIRVLLYRDHAAWCPYCEKVQLALEEKQVPYRIRKINMNCYGDKPLDFLARNPMGLLPVAEIDGELITDSNSILDVVEETFRDKRPLVPPGREAEVRGLLQLERMLFSVWFSWLRSQGPNDASLRGNFVKVLEEVERQLAVNEG
;
A
#
# COMPACT_ATOMS: atom_id res chain seq x y z
N ASP A 1 8.37 34.44 -0.48
CA ASP A 1 7.60 33.19 -0.49
C ASP A 1 8.49 32.07 -1.03
N LEU A 2 8.57 30.94 -0.34
CA LEU A 2 9.41 29.80 -0.73
C LEU A 2 8.84 29.07 -1.95
N GLN A 3 7.52 29.01 -2.07
CA GLN A 3 6.85 28.33 -3.19
C GLN A 3 7.10 29.06 -4.51
N GLN A 4 6.94 30.38 -4.53
CA GLN A 4 7.28 31.20 -5.69
C GLN A 4 8.74 31.04 -6.12
N ARG A 5 9.68 31.03 -5.16
CA ARG A 5 11.11 30.86 -5.48
C ARG A 5 11.43 29.49 -6.05
N LEU A 6 10.73 28.44 -5.59
CA LEU A 6 10.85 27.09 -6.13
C LEU A 6 10.31 27.06 -7.57
N SER A 7 9.13 27.62 -7.82
CA SER A 7 8.57 27.65 -9.17
C SER A 7 9.44 28.39 -10.17
N ASP A 8 10.11 29.47 -9.75
CA ASP A 8 10.97 30.28 -10.61
C ASP A 8 12.25 29.54 -11.05
N VAL A 9 12.66 28.48 -10.32
CA VAL A 9 13.86 27.67 -10.63
C VAL A 9 13.54 26.27 -11.14
N THR A 10 12.27 25.85 -11.11
CA THR A 10 11.84 24.53 -11.62
C THR A 10 11.95 24.52 -13.15
N PRO A 11 12.71 23.57 -13.75
CA PRO A 11 12.78 23.42 -15.20
C PRO A 11 11.40 23.13 -15.82
N PRO A 12 11.12 23.58 -17.06
CA PRO A 12 9.84 23.34 -17.72
C PRO A 12 9.46 21.86 -17.83
N GLU A 13 10.44 20.98 -18.02
CA GLU A 13 10.24 19.52 -18.07
C GLU A 13 9.77 18.97 -16.71
N GLU A 14 10.36 19.43 -15.61
CA GLU A 14 9.95 19.04 -14.27
C GLU A 14 8.55 19.56 -13.94
N ALA A 15 8.24 20.81 -14.33
CA ALA A 15 6.90 21.36 -14.17
C ALA A 15 5.85 20.53 -14.93
N ALA A 16 6.15 20.14 -16.17
CA ALA A 16 5.26 19.29 -16.98
C ALA A 16 5.06 17.89 -16.36
N ASP A 17 6.11 17.27 -15.82
CA ASP A 17 6.00 15.98 -15.12
C ASP A 17 5.13 16.12 -13.86
N LEU A 18 5.32 17.18 -13.07
CA LEU A 18 4.51 17.44 -11.88
C LEU A 18 3.03 17.66 -12.23
N ASP A 19 2.74 18.39 -13.31
CA ASP A 19 1.37 18.59 -13.77
C ASP A 19 0.75 17.30 -14.28
N ALA A 20 1.51 16.47 -15.00
CA ALA A 20 1.06 15.12 -15.39
C ALA A 20 0.80 14.23 -14.17
N THR A 21 1.67 14.25 -13.15
CA THR A 21 1.49 13.52 -11.89
C THR A 21 0.24 13.97 -11.14
N ARG A 22 -0.01 15.29 -11.05
CA ARG A 22 -1.24 15.85 -10.45
C ARG A 22 -2.49 15.48 -11.24
N ALA A 23 -2.39 15.43 -12.57
CA ALA A 23 -3.44 14.95 -13.44
C ALA A 23 -3.67 13.43 -13.34
N GLY A 24 -2.81 12.69 -12.63
CA GLY A 24 -2.90 11.23 -12.46
C GLY A 24 -2.38 10.42 -13.65
N ARG A 25 -1.72 11.07 -14.61
CA ARG A 25 -1.17 10.46 -15.84
C ARG A 25 0.35 10.32 -15.80
N GLY A 26 1.02 11.10 -14.96
CA GLY A 26 2.47 11.03 -14.76
C GLY A 26 2.88 9.90 -13.84
N ARG A 27 4.19 9.85 -13.54
CA ARG A 27 4.75 8.87 -12.62
C ARG A 27 4.17 9.05 -11.22
N LEU A 28 4.04 7.94 -10.47
CA LEU A 28 3.71 7.99 -9.06
C LEU A 28 4.74 8.82 -8.29
N ARG A 29 4.29 9.81 -7.53
CA ARG A 29 5.11 10.54 -6.56
C ARG A 29 4.33 10.64 -5.26
N VAL A 30 4.79 9.99 -4.19
CA VAL A 30 3.97 9.86 -2.97
C VAL A 30 3.65 11.23 -2.34
N ASP A 31 4.53 12.21 -2.48
CA ASP A 31 4.35 13.57 -2.01
C ASP A 31 3.31 14.37 -2.81
N VAL A 32 3.20 14.14 -4.13
CA VAL A 32 2.34 14.94 -5.03
C VAL A 32 1.06 14.21 -5.47
N SER A 33 1.13 12.92 -5.76
CA SER A 33 0.02 12.16 -6.33
C SER A 33 -1.20 12.12 -5.40
N THR A 34 -2.34 12.53 -5.94
CA THR A 34 -3.67 12.39 -5.31
C THR A 34 -4.56 11.40 -6.05
N LYS A 35 -4.15 10.95 -7.23
CA LYS A 35 -4.85 9.97 -8.05
C LYS A 35 -3.92 9.35 -9.11
N ARG A 36 -4.35 8.23 -9.67
CA ARG A 36 -3.75 7.56 -10.82
C ARG A 36 -4.87 7.08 -11.74
N LEU A 37 -4.76 7.44 -13.02
CA LEU A 37 -5.77 7.17 -14.04
C LEU A 37 -5.35 6.09 -15.05
N PHE A 38 -4.06 5.91 -15.28
CA PHE A 38 -3.55 5.02 -16.34
C PHE A 38 -4.22 5.35 -17.68
N ASP A 39 -4.98 4.42 -18.25
CA ASP A 39 -5.69 4.54 -19.52
C ASP A 39 -7.16 4.95 -19.37
N ALA A 40 -7.66 5.15 -18.14
CA ALA A 40 -9.05 5.56 -17.89
C ALA A 40 -9.38 6.87 -18.61
N GLY A 41 -10.62 7.07 -19.08
CA GLY A 41 -11.05 8.29 -19.76
C GLY A 41 -11.06 9.51 -18.84
N GLY A 42 -11.42 9.31 -17.57
CA GLY A 42 -11.57 10.38 -16.60
C GLY A 42 -11.68 9.92 -15.15
N ASP A 43 -11.96 10.90 -14.29
CA ASP A 43 -12.10 10.75 -12.84
C ASP A 43 -13.36 9.98 -12.41
N ASP A 44 -14.35 9.91 -13.29
CA ASP A 44 -15.62 9.21 -13.13
C ASP A 44 -15.47 7.68 -13.24
N GLU A 45 -14.41 7.19 -13.88
CA GLU A 45 -14.07 5.76 -13.96
C GLU A 45 -13.33 5.26 -12.70
N ILE A 46 -12.95 6.14 -11.78
CA ILE A 46 -12.25 5.74 -10.56
C ILE A 46 -13.24 5.10 -9.58
N ARG A 47 -13.01 3.81 -9.30
CA ARG A 47 -13.80 3.00 -8.36
C ARG A 47 -13.12 2.78 -7.01
N VAL A 48 -11.85 3.15 -6.88
CA VAL A 48 -11.02 2.91 -5.69
C VAL A 48 -10.58 4.23 -5.05
N LEU A 49 -10.80 4.37 -3.75
CA LEU A 49 -10.15 5.39 -2.91
C LEU A 49 -9.25 4.70 -1.88
N LEU A 50 -7.94 4.88 -2.04
CA LEU A 50 -6.94 4.36 -1.11
C LEU A 50 -6.60 5.40 -0.03
N TYR A 51 -6.82 5.03 1.22
CA TYR A 51 -6.33 5.75 2.38
C TYR A 51 -4.94 5.24 2.74
N ARG A 52 -3.95 6.13 2.71
CA ARG A 52 -2.56 5.79 3.04
C ARG A 52 -1.87 6.85 3.88
N ASP A 53 -0.68 6.52 4.34
CA ASP A 53 0.15 7.41 5.14
C ASP A 53 0.79 8.53 4.30
N HIS A 54 1.14 9.66 4.93
CA HIS A 54 1.71 10.82 4.23
C HIS A 54 3.15 10.61 3.75
N ALA A 55 3.93 9.82 4.48
CA ALA A 55 5.38 9.74 4.36
C ALA A 55 5.87 8.49 3.59
N ALA A 56 4.94 7.68 3.07
CA ALA A 56 5.23 6.38 2.45
C ALA A 56 5.92 5.37 3.40
N TRP A 57 5.72 5.49 4.71
CA TRP A 57 6.38 4.63 5.69
C TRP A 57 5.57 3.38 6.03
N CYS A 58 4.28 3.32 5.67
CA CYS A 58 3.47 2.15 5.96
C CYS A 58 3.71 1.05 4.89
N PRO A 59 4.39 -0.06 5.21
CA PRO A 59 4.68 -1.11 4.23
C PRO A 59 3.40 -1.75 3.69
N TYR A 60 2.35 -1.80 4.51
CA TYR A 60 1.05 -2.34 4.10
C TYR A 60 0.32 -1.43 3.11
N CYS A 61 0.45 -0.11 3.23
CA CYS A 61 -0.08 0.83 2.24
C CYS A 61 0.68 0.68 0.93
N GLU A 62 2.00 0.56 1.00
CA GLU A 62 2.85 0.41 -0.18
C GLU A 62 2.50 -0.86 -0.95
N LYS A 63 2.32 -2.00 -0.27
CA LYS A 63 1.89 -3.25 -0.91
C LYS A 63 0.57 -3.11 -1.68
N VAL A 64 -0.46 -2.49 -1.09
CA VAL A 64 -1.74 -2.26 -1.77
C VAL A 64 -1.56 -1.34 -2.97
N GLN A 65 -0.76 -0.29 -2.82
CA GLN A 65 -0.49 0.62 -3.92
C GLN A 65 0.23 -0.08 -5.08
N LEU A 66 1.28 -0.85 -4.79
CA LEU A 66 2.01 -1.63 -5.79
C LEU A 66 1.07 -2.57 -6.57
N ALA A 67 0.12 -3.21 -5.90
CA ALA A 67 -0.87 -4.05 -6.57
C ALA A 67 -1.80 -3.24 -7.51
N LEU A 68 -2.29 -2.08 -7.07
CA LEU A 68 -3.11 -1.19 -7.91
C LEU A 68 -2.31 -0.68 -9.12
N GLU A 69 -1.03 -0.37 -8.94
CA GLU A 69 -0.11 0.05 -9.99
C GLU A 69 0.15 -1.03 -11.02
N GLU A 70 0.53 -2.23 -10.56
CA GLU A 70 0.86 -3.36 -11.44
C GLU A 70 -0.37 -3.84 -12.23
N LYS A 71 -1.55 -3.75 -11.62
CA LYS A 71 -2.85 -4.07 -12.24
C LYS A 71 -3.43 -2.91 -13.06
N GLN A 72 -2.81 -1.73 -13.02
CA GLN A 72 -3.26 -0.49 -13.65
C GLN A 72 -4.74 -0.16 -13.33
N VAL A 73 -5.14 -0.37 -12.09
CA VAL A 73 -6.49 -0.02 -11.60
C VAL A 73 -6.52 1.47 -11.28
N PRO A 74 -7.41 2.29 -11.87
CA PRO A 74 -7.51 3.70 -11.52
C PRO A 74 -7.94 3.89 -10.06
N TYR A 75 -7.25 4.77 -9.33
CA TYR A 75 -7.53 5.01 -7.91
C TYR A 75 -7.24 6.46 -7.48
N ARG A 76 -7.95 6.93 -6.46
CA ARG A 76 -7.64 8.16 -5.72
C ARG A 76 -6.86 7.83 -4.45
N ILE A 77 -6.11 8.81 -3.99
CA ILE A 77 -5.28 8.73 -2.77
C ILE A 77 -5.78 9.78 -1.79
N ARG A 78 -6.16 9.34 -0.59
CA ARG A 78 -6.37 10.20 0.56
C ARG A 78 -5.30 9.92 1.61
N LYS A 79 -4.54 10.95 1.95
CA LYS A 79 -3.47 10.84 2.96
C LYS A 79 -4.05 11.01 4.36
N ILE A 80 -3.63 10.13 5.27
CA ILE A 80 -4.04 10.07 6.67
C ILE A 80 -2.79 9.93 7.53
N ASN A 81 -2.74 10.60 8.68
CA ASN A 81 -1.61 10.47 9.59
C ASN A 81 -1.50 9.06 10.18
N MET A 82 -0.27 8.57 10.36
CA MET A 82 0.00 7.42 11.23
C MET A 82 0.00 7.87 12.69
N ASN A 83 -0.21 6.91 13.59
CA ASN A 83 -0.21 7.17 15.04
C ASN A 83 1.07 7.84 15.57
N CYS A 84 2.20 7.67 14.89
CA CYS A 84 3.50 8.16 15.35
C CYS A 84 3.81 9.63 14.99
N TYR A 85 2.97 10.31 14.20
CA TYR A 85 3.28 11.69 13.78
C TYR A 85 2.06 12.64 13.70
N GLY A 86 0.91 12.25 14.23
CA GLY A 86 -0.20 13.20 14.44
C GLY A 86 -1.58 12.56 14.56
N ASP A 87 -2.56 13.39 14.89
CA ASP A 87 -3.96 13.00 14.98
C ASP A 87 -4.54 12.67 13.61
N LYS A 88 -5.56 11.79 13.60
CA LYS A 88 -6.30 11.42 12.40
C LYS A 88 -7.58 12.23 12.29
N PRO A 89 -8.04 12.56 11.06
CA PRO A 89 -9.31 13.23 10.85
C PRO A 89 -10.49 12.47 11.49
N LEU A 90 -11.40 13.20 12.13
CA LEU A 90 -12.55 12.62 12.82
C LEU A 90 -13.49 11.87 11.87
N ASP A 91 -13.66 12.36 10.64
CA ASP A 91 -14.49 11.70 9.63
C ASP A 91 -13.91 10.35 9.18
N PHE A 92 -12.58 10.22 9.16
CA PHE A 92 -11.92 8.94 8.91
C PHE A 92 -12.12 7.98 10.10
N LEU A 93 -11.95 8.46 11.33
CA LEU A 93 -12.12 7.63 12.53
C LEU A 93 -13.58 7.18 12.73
N ALA A 94 -14.56 8.00 12.35
CA ALA A 94 -15.97 7.63 12.39
C ALA A 94 -16.28 6.43 11.49
N ARG A 95 -15.59 6.31 10.35
CA ARG A 95 -15.74 5.20 9.39
C ARG A 95 -14.85 4.00 9.74
N ASN A 96 -13.66 4.25 10.27
CA ASN A 96 -12.69 3.23 10.69
C ASN A 96 -12.23 3.51 12.13
N PRO A 97 -12.97 3.04 13.15
CA PRO A 97 -12.67 3.33 14.56
C PRO A 97 -11.30 2.83 15.03
N MET A 98 -10.78 1.76 14.42
CA MET A 98 -9.43 1.25 14.70
C MET A 98 -8.34 2.21 14.19
N GLY A 99 -8.67 3.04 13.20
CA GLY A 99 -7.78 4.00 12.58
C GLY A 99 -6.58 3.38 11.87
N LEU A 100 -6.54 2.06 11.68
CA LEU A 100 -5.40 1.39 11.04
C LEU A 100 -5.37 1.68 9.54
N LEU A 101 -4.17 1.69 8.96
CA LEU A 101 -3.93 1.85 7.52
C LEU A 101 -3.23 0.59 6.98
N PRO A 102 -3.41 0.25 5.69
CA PRO A 102 -4.28 0.93 4.71
C PRO A 102 -5.78 0.67 4.97
N VAL A 103 -6.59 1.52 4.34
CA VAL A 103 -8.02 1.28 4.12
C VAL A 103 -8.29 1.58 2.64
N ALA A 104 -9.12 0.79 1.99
CA ALA A 104 -9.60 1.11 0.65
C ALA A 104 -11.13 1.21 0.66
N GLU A 105 -11.67 2.15 -0.09
CA GLU A 105 -13.07 2.15 -0.47
C GLU A 105 -13.15 1.70 -1.92
N ILE A 106 -13.85 0.59 -2.18
CA ILE A 106 -13.98 -0.01 -3.51
C ILE A 106 -15.48 -0.14 -3.78
N ASP A 107 -15.97 0.54 -4.82
CA ASP A 107 -17.41 0.58 -5.14
C ASP A 107 -18.32 1.03 -3.97
N GLY A 108 -17.79 1.90 -3.12
CA GLY A 108 -18.50 2.41 -1.93
C GLY A 108 -18.37 1.52 -0.69
N GLU A 109 -17.78 0.32 -0.80
CA GLU A 109 -17.53 -0.56 0.34
C GLU A 109 -16.16 -0.30 0.97
N LEU A 110 -16.14 -0.12 2.29
CA LEU A 110 -14.91 0.13 3.04
C LEU A 110 -14.25 -1.19 3.45
N ILE A 111 -13.06 -1.44 2.92
CA ILE A 111 -12.26 -2.64 3.18
C ILE A 111 -11.02 -2.27 4.00
N THR A 112 -10.83 -2.98 5.10
CA THR A 112 -9.66 -2.88 5.99
C THR A 112 -8.79 -4.12 5.88
N ASP A 113 -7.55 -4.03 6.36
CA ASP A 113 -6.49 -5.04 6.21
C ASP A 113 -5.93 -5.13 4.79
N SER A 114 -4.60 -5.08 4.67
CA SER A 114 -3.95 -5.04 3.36
C SER A 114 -4.20 -6.29 2.53
N ASN A 115 -4.25 -7.50 3.13
CA ASN A 115 -4.45 -8.73 2.37
C ASN A 115 -5.90 -8.82 1.89
N SER A 116 -6.87 -8.44 2.72
CA SER A 116 -8.27 -8.36 2.32
C SER A 116 -8.50 -7.35 1.20
N ILE A 117 -7.83 -6.20 1.22
CA ILE A 117 -7.90 -5.23 0.11
C ILE A 117 -7.36 -5.86 -1.19
N LEU A 118 -6.24 -6.60 -1.12
CA LEU A 118 -5.70 -7.28 -2.31
C LEU A 118 -6.66 -8.33 -2.87
N ASP A 119 -7.27 -9.14 -2.00
CA ASP A 119 -8.29 -10.12 -2.40
C ASP A 119 -9.45 -9.42 -3.14
N VAL A 120 -10.02 -8.35 -2.56
CA VAL A 120 -11.14 -7.61 -3.18
C VAL A 120 -10.71 -6.95 -4.49
N VAL A 121 -9.51 -6.37 -4.58
CA VAL A 121 -9.01 -5.80 -5.84
C VAL A 121 -8.87 -6.87 -6.92
N GLU A 122 -8.36 -8.05 -6.58
CA GLU A 122 -8.22 -9.15 -7.54
C GLU A 122 -9.59 -9.67 -8.01
N GLU A 123 -10.55 -9.78 -7.09
CA GLU A 123 -11.91 -10.23 -7.39
C GLU A 123 -12.74 -9.21 -8.18
N THR A 124 -12.55 -7.91 -7.93
CA THR A 124 -13.34 -6.82 -8.51
C THR A 124 -12.87 -6.45 -9.92
N PHE A 125 -11.55 -6.46 -10.16
CA PHE A 125 -10.93 -6.00 -11.40
C PHE A 125 -10.39 -7.18 -12.23
N ARG A 126 -11.21 -8.22 -12.45
CA ARG A 126 -10.82 -9.43 -13.19
C ARG A 126 -10.56 -9.21 -14.67
N ASP A 127 -11.03 -8.10 -15.22
CA ASP A 127 -10.76 -7.63 -16.59
C ASP A 127 -9.33 -7.12 -16.77
N LYS A 128 -8.64 -6.79 -15.68
CA LYS A 128 -7.23 -6.38 -15.67
C LYS A 128 -6.30 -7.57 -15.49
N ARG A 129 -5.01 -7.35 -15.75
CA ARG A 129 -3.98 -8.38 -15.59
C ARG A 129 -4.07 -9.03 -14.19
N PRO A 130 -4.17 -10.35 -14.08
CA PRO A 130 -4.20 -11.01 -12.78
C PRO A 130 -2.84 -10.87 -12.10
N LEU A 131 -2.87 -10.58 -10.79
CA LEU A 131 -1.67 -10.60 -9.94
C LEU A 131 -1.44 -12.00 -9.38
N VAL A 132 -2.51 -12.80 -9.30
CA VAL A 132 -2.48 -14.17 -8.80
C VAL A 132 -2.59 -15.13 -9.98
N PRO A 133 -1.64 -16.08 -10.14
CA PRO A 133 -1.77 -17.13 -11.15
C PRO A 133 -3.05 -17.96 -10.91
N PRO A 134 -3.83 -18.26 -11.97
CA PRO A 134 -5.07 -19.04 -11.82
C PRO A 134 -4.83 -20.38 -11.11
N GLY A 135 -5.66 -20.68 -10.11
CA GLY A 135 -5.57 -21.93 -9.34
C GLY A 135 -4.51 -21.93 -8.23
N ARG A 136 -3.79 -20.81 -8.03
CA ARG A 136 -2.81 -20.64 -6.93
C ARG A 136 -3.29 -19.68 -5.84
N GLU A 137 -4.59 -19.38 -5.78
CA GLU A 137 -5.16 -18.38 -4.86
C GLU A 137 -4.91 -18.74 -3.39
N ALA A 138 -5.15 -19.99 -3.01
CA ALA A 138 -4.91 -20.47 -1.66
C ALA A 138 -3.44 -20.41 -1.26
N GLU A 139 -2.55 -20.72 -2.20
CA GLU A 139 -1.11 -20.66 -1.99
C GLU A 139 -0.64 -19.21 -1.79
N VAL A 140 -1.01 -18.31 -2.71
CA VAL A 140 -0.64 -16.89 -2.61
C VAL A 140 -1.19 -16.27 -1.33
N ARG A 141 -2.41 -16.63 -0.91
CA ARG A 141 -2.94 -16.22 0.40
C ARG A 141 -2.08 -16.72 1.56
N GLY A 142 -1.59 -17.95 1.48
CA GLY A 142 -0.63 -18.50 2.45
C GLY A 142 0.68 -17.69 2.50
N LEU A 143 1.23 -17.34 1.34
CA LEU A 143 2.46 -16.54 1.24
C LEU A 143 2.27 -15.11 1.77
N LEU A 144 1.14 -14.46 1.47
CA LEU A 144 0.80 -13.13 2.02
C LEU A 144 0.57 -13.17 3.54
N GLN A 145 0.07 -14.29 4.07
CA GLN A 145 -0.04 -14.48 5.51
C GLN A 145 1.34 -14.70 6.16
N LEU A 146 2.23 -15.41 5.49
CA LEU A 146 3.61 -15.60 5.93
C LEU A 146 4.38 -14.26 5.96
N GLU A 147 4.19 -13.40 4.95
CA GLU A 147 4.71 -12.01 4.94
C GLU A 147 4.26 -11.23 6.18
N ARG A 148 2.96 -11.26 6.47
CA ARG A 148 2.40 -10.60 7.66
C ARG A 148 3.01 -11.14 8.95
N MET A 149 3.21 -12.45 9.03
CA MET A 149 3.82 -13.10 10.19
C MET A 149 5.28 -12.68 10.35
N LEU A 150 6.07 -12.67 9.25
CA LEU A 150 7.46 -12.25 9.25
C LEU A 150 7.60 -10.83 9.80
N PHE A 151 6.81 -9.88 9.29
CA PHE A 151 6.81 -8.52 9.81
C PHE A 151 6.45 -8.48 11.30
N SER A 152 5.42 -9.22 11.72
CA SER A 152 4.95 -9.22 13.11
C SER A 152 6.02 -9.70 14.08
N VAL A 153 6.68 -10.83 13.79
CA VAL A 153 7.72 -11.37 14.67
C VAL A 153 8.99 -10.52 14.64
N TRP A 154 9.36 -9.98 13.47
CA TRP A 154 10.47 -9.03 13.35
C TRP A 154 10.21 -7.76 14.16
N PHE A 155 9.05 -7.13 13.99
CA PHE A 155 8.70 -5.90 14.69
C PHE A 155 8.56 -6.11 16.20
N SER A 156 8.07 -7.28 16.63
CA SER A 156 8.05 -7.66 18.04
C SER A 156 9.46 -7.77 18.62
N TRP A 157 10.39 -8.38 17.88
CA TRP A 157 11.78 -8.49 18.30
C TRP A 157 12.49 -7.12 18.30
N LEU A 158 12.35 -6.34 17.23
CA LEU A 158 12.94 -5.00 17.08
C LEU A 158 12.58 -4.05 18.22
N ARG A 159 11.32 -4.09 18.67
CA ARG A 159 10.85 -3.25 19.78
C ARG A 159 11.13 -3.84 21.16
N SER A 160 11.63 -5.06 21.24
CA SER A 160 11.94 -5.67 22.52
C SER A 160 13.18 -5.02 23.12
N GLN A 161 13.09 -4.70 24.41
CA GLN A 161 14.20 -4.25 25.23
C GLN A 161 14.12 -5.10 26.50
N GLY A 162 15.05 -6.04 26.70
CA GLY A 162 15.12 -6.85 27.93
C GLY A 162 15.21 -8.37 27.74
N PRO A 163 14.84 -9.16 28.76
CA PRO A 163 15.27 -10.56 28.92
C PRO A 163 14.68 -11.56 27.90
N ASN A 164 13.66 -11.15 27.14
CA ASN A 164 13.00 -12.01 26.15
C ASN A 164 13.63 -11.96 24.75
N ASP A 165 14.72 -11.19 24.56
CA ASP A 165 15.38 -10.98 23.26
C ASP A 165 15.70 -12.31 22.54
N ALA A 166 16.33 -13.26 23.23
CA ALA A 166 16.73 -14.54 22.64
C ALA A 166 15.53 -15.35 22.12
N SER A 167 14.41 -15.35 22.84
CA SER A 167 13.19 -16.06 22.44
C SER A 167 12.52 -15.39 21.23
N LEU A 168 12.43 -14.06 21.24
CA LEU A 168 11.83 -13.28 20.14
C LEU A 168 12.67 -13.38 18.87
N ARG A 169 14.01 -13.31 19.00
CA ARG A 169 14.95 -13.58 17.91
C ARG A 169 14.76 -15.01 17.37
N GLY A 170 14.62 -16.00 18.24
CA GLY A 170 14.36 -17.38 17.84
C GLY A 170 13.07 -17.53 17.04
N ASN A 171 12.00 -16.83 17.42
CA ASN A 171 10.74 -16.83 16.66
C ASN A 171 10.90 -16.14 15.29
N PHE A 172 11.62 -15.01 15.23
CA PHE A 172 11.93 -14.35 13.96
C PHE A 172 12.71 -15.27 13.02
N VAL A 173 13.78 -15.91 13.49
CA VAL A 173 14.59 -16.84 12.69
C VAL A 173 13.74 -17.99 12.15
N LYS A 174 12.89 -18.61 12.97
CA LYS A 174 11.99 -19.70 12.52
C LYS A 174 11.06 -19.28 11.38
N VAL A 175 10.48 -18.09 11.46
CA VAL A 175 9.59 -17.60 10.39
C VAL A 175 10.39 -17.24 9.15
N LEU A 176 11.59 -16.67 9.31
CA LEU A 176 12.50 -16.41 8.18
C LEU A 176 12.92 -17.70 7.47
N GLU A 177 13.23 -18.76 8.21
CA GLU A 177 13.52 -20.09 7.63
C GLU A 177 12.32 -20.68 6.87
N GLU A 178 11.08 -20.41 7.30
CA GLU A 178 9.89 -20.77 6.51
C GLU A 178 9.81 -19.98 5.21
N VAL A 179 10.11 -18.68 5.23
CA VAL A 179 10.16 -17.85 4.02
C VAL A 179 11.20 -18.39 3.03
N GLU A 180 12.42 -18.67 3.50
CA GLU A 180 13.48 -19.26 2.67
C GLU A 180 13.06 -20.59 2.05
N ARG A 181 12.36 -21.45 2.80
CA ARG A 181 11.82 -22.71 2.26
C ARG A 181 10.81 -22.48 1.15
N GLN A 182 9.89 -21.52 1.32
CA GLN A 182 8.90 -21.20 0.28
C GLN A 182 9.54 -20.59 -0.97
N LEU A 183 10.63 -19.82 -0.82
CA LEU A 183 11.40 -19.29 -1.96
C LEU A 183 12.13 -20.41 -2.71
N ALA A 184 12.81 -21.30 -2.01
CA ALA A 184 13.57 -22.40 -2.62
C ALA A 184 12.70 -23.37 -3.45
N VAL A 185 11.44 -23.55 -3.06
CA VAL A 185 10.46 -24.38 -3.82
C VAL A 185 10.08 -23.72 -5.15
N ASN A 186 10.14 -22.39 -5.24
CA ASN A 186 9.69 -21.62 -6.39
C ASN A 186 10.84 -21.16 -7.33
N GLU A 187 12.09 -21.57 -7.08
CA GLU A 187 13.25 -21.35 -7.97
C GLU A 187 13.42 -22.44 -9.07
N GLY A 188 12.48 -23.39 -9.17
CA GLY A 188 12.44 -24.42 -10.22
C GLY A 188 11.38 -24.15 -11.28
#